data_AF-A0A2V5XDM1-F1
#
_entry.id   AF-A0A2V5XDM1-F1
#
_cell.length_a   1.000
_cell.length_b   1.000
_cell.length_c   1.000
_cell.angle_alpha   90.00
_cell.angle_beta   90.00
_cell.angle_gamma   90.00
#
_symmetry.space_group_name_H-M   'P 1'
#
loop_
_entity.id
_entity.type
_entity.pdbx_description
1 polymer ?
#
loop_
_entity_poly.entity_id
_entity_poly.type
_entity_poly.pdbx_seq_one_letter_code
_entity_poly.pdbx_strand_id
1 'polypeptide(L)'
;MKWQTEFMYRRFEAGRGVNESFPVAETFHDWGLYSQVLWGFKKGWVAGIRGDYLDMEDSKFTDDFERQSRSRISANLTWYPTEFSKIRLQYNHDFLAENFFLSDRDVDSVFLQFEFILGAHGAHKF
;
A
#
# COMPACT_ATOMS: atom_id res chain seq x y z
N MET A 1 11.79 -9.19 16.59
CA MET A 1 11.66 -8.21 15.49
C MET A 1 11.40 -8.99 14.20
N LYS A 2 10.59 -8.46 13.29
CA LYS A 2 10.36 -9.03 11.96
C LYS A 2 10.63 -7.98 10.90
N TRP A 3 11.22 -8.38 9.79
CA TRP A 3 11.43 -7.56 8.61
C TRP A 3 10.92 -8.34 7.39
N GLN A 4 10.27 -7.64 6.46
CA GLN A 4 9.76 -8.17 5.21
C GLN A 4 9.92 -7.14 4.09
N THR A 5 10.27 -7.61 2.91
CA THR A 5 10.33 -6.83 1.68
C THR A 5 9.74 -7.64 0.55
N GLU A 6 9.02 -6.97 -0.36
CA GLU A 6 8.47 -7.58 -1.56
C GLU A 6 8.64 -6.62 -2.74
N PHE A 7 8.88 -7.19 -3.92
CA PHE A 7 9.01 -6.47 -5.17
C PHE A 7 8.13 -7.16 -6.21
N MET A 8 7.46 -6.38 -7.04
CA MET A 8 6.63 -6.85 -8.13
C MET A 8 6.94 -6.06 -9.40
N TYR A 9 7.02 -6.77 -10.52
CA TYR A 9 7.10 -6.20 -11.86
C TYR A 9 5.89 -6.65 -12.66
N ARG A 10 5.33 -5.75 -13.47
CA ARG A 10 4.14 -5.97 -14.28
C ARG A 10 4.40 -5.49 -15.70
N ARG A 11 4.22 -6.40 -16.66
CA ARG A 11 4.03 -6.08 -18.07
C ARG A 11 2.54 -6.10 -18.38
N PHE A 12 1.97 -4.97 -18.76
CA PHE A 12 0.54 -4.84 -19.07
C PHE A 12 0.33 -4.38 -20.50
N GLU A 13 -0.33 -5.22 -21.31
CA GLU A 13 -0.68 -4.90 -22.70
C GLU A 13 -2.06 -4.25 -22.75
N ALA A 14 -2.09 -2.93 -22.90
CA ALA A 14 -3.32 -2.18 -23.16
C ALA A 14 -3.64 -2.25 -24.66
N GLY A 15 -4.66 -3.02 -25.02
CA GLY A 15 -5.14 -3.13 -26.40
C GLY A 15 -5.78 -1.83 -26.91
N ARG A 16 -6.12 -1.79 -28.21
CA ARG A 16 -6.86 -0.66 -28.77
C ARG A 16 -8.23 -0.51 -28.10
N GLY A 17 -8.53 0.72 -27.65
CA GLY A 17 -9.81 1.03 -27.04
C GLY A 17 -10.94 0.97 -28.06
N VAL A 18 -12.12 0.47 -27.66
CA VAL A 18 -13.28 0.29 -28.56
C VAL A 18 -13.82 1.63 -29.11
N ASN A 19 -13.41 2.77 -28.53
CA ASN A 19 -13.86 4.13 -28.88
C ASN A 19 -12.70 5.13 -29.02
N GLU A 20 -11.54 4.73 -29.57
CA GLU A 20 -10.33 5.57 -29.69
C GLU A 20 -9.75 6.07 -28.35
N SER A 21 -10.27 5.62 -27.21
CA SER A 21 -9.74 5.95 -25.88
C SER A 21 -8.28 5.52 -25.72
N PHE A 22 -7.87 4.50 -26.47
CA PHE A 22 -6.46 4.20 -26.76
C PHE A 22 -6.32 4.12 -28.29
N PRO A 23 -5.75 5.15 -28.93
CA PRO A 23 -5.65 5.19 -30.40
C PRO A 23 -4.69 4.10 -30.93
N VAL A 24 -3.78 3.62 -30.08
CA VAL A 24 -2.86 2.53 -30.37
C VAL A 24 -2.75 1.59 -29.17
N ALA A 25 -2.35 0.34 -29.43
CA ALA A 25 -2.02 -0.56 -28.33
C ALA A 25 -0.69 -0.13 -27.70
N GLU A 26 -0.65 -0.12 -26.37
CA GLU A 26 0.54 0.20 -25.59
C GLU A 26 0.90 -0.97 -24.68
N THR A 27 2.18 -1.11 -24.37
CA THR A 27 2.64 -2.05 -23.35
C THR A 27 3.34 -1.26 -22.27
N PHE A 28 2.79 -1.32 -21.06
CA PHE A 28 3.32 -0.66 -19.90
C PHE A 28 4.20 -1.60 -19.08
N HIS A 29 5.30 -1.07 -18.56
CA HIS A 29 6.21 -1.79 -17.68
C HIS A 29 6.26 -1.10 -16.33
N ASP A 30 5.39 -1.57 -15.43
CA ASP A 30 5.24 -1.00 -14.10
C ASP A 30 5.95 -1.87 -13.09
N TRP A 31 6.38 -1.27 -11.99
CA TRP A 31 6.96 -2.03 -10.89
C TRP A 31 6.73 -1.33 -9.57
N GLY A 32 6.79 -2.09 -8.49
CA GLY A 32 6.66 -1.53 -7.16
C GLY A 32 7.29 -2.44 -6.12
N LEU A 33 7.52 -1.86 -4.95
CA LEU A 33 8.04 -2.59 -3.81
C LEU A 33 7.52 -2.01 -2.51
N TYR A 34 7.63 -2.81 -1.46
CA TYR A 34 7.57 -2.31 -0.10
C TYR A 34 8.63 -2.95 0.78
N SER A 35 8.96 -2.27 1.86
CA SER A 35 9.77 -2.80 2.94
C SER A 35 9.16 -2.42 4.29
N GLN A 36 9.08 -3.37 5.22
CA GLN A 36 8.39 -3.22 6.48
C GLN A 36 9.19 -3.82 7.64
N VAL A 37 9.24 -3.10 8.76
CA VAL A 37 9.75 -3.58 10.04
C VAL A 37 8.62 -3.59 11.07
N LEU A 38 8.52 -4.69 11.82
CA LEU A 38 7.59 -4.85 12.94
C LEU A 38 8.36 -5.20 14.22
N TRP A 39 8.14 -4.43 15.27
CA TRP A 39 8.78 -4.60 16.56
C TRP A 39 7.74 -4.77 17.68
N GLY A 40 7.68 -6.00 18.20
CA GLY A 40 6.95 -6.30 19.44
C GLY A 40 7.80 -5.97 20.66
N PHE A 41 7.65 -4.76 21.21
CA PHE A 41 8.48 -4.26 22.32
C PHE A 41 7.92 -4.61 23.70
N LYS A 42 6.64 -4.97 23.79
CA LYS A 42 5.96 -5.43 25.01
C LYS A 42 4.91 -6.48 24.62
N LYS A 43 4.60 -7.43 25.53
CA LYS A 43 3.54 -8.42 25.29
C LYS A 43 2.25 -7.72 24.83
N GLY A 44 1.72 -8.15 23.68
CA GLY A 44 0.51 -7.60 23.07
C GLY A 44 0.68 -6.26 22.35
N TRP A 45 1.88 -5.66 22.28
CA TRP A 45 2.11 -4.39 21.59
C TRP A 45 3.11 -4.57 20.44
N VAL A 46 2.78 -4.02 19.27
CA VAL A 46 3.64 -4.04 18.08
C VAL A 46 3.67 -2.65 17.45
N ALA A 47 4.85 -2.07 17.31
CA ALA A 47 5.08 -0.90 16.46
C ALA A 47 5.51 -1.35 15.06
N GLY A 48 5.06 -0.66 14.02
CA GLY A 48 5.41 -0.97 12.64
C GLY A 48 5.71 0.29 11.83
N ILE A 49 6.71 0.20 10.96
CA ILE A 49 7.01 1.20 9.93
C ILE A 49 7.07 0.47 8.59
N ARG A 50 6.49 1.06 7.55
CA ARG A 50 6.54 0.54 6.19
C ARG A 50 6.73 1.67 5.18
N GLY A 51 7.65 1.45 4.25
CA GLY A 51 7.84 2.27 3.07
C GLY A 51 7.36 1.52 1.83
N ASP A 52 6.67 2.23 0.94
CA ASP A 52 6.14 1.73 -0.32
C ASP A 52 6.61 2.63 -1.47
N TYR A 53 6.89 2.05 -2.63
CA TYR A 53 7.14 2.77 -3.88
C TYR A 53 6.46 2.04 -5.02
N LEU A 54 5.82 2.80 -5.91
CA LEU A 54 5.21 2.33 -7.14
C LEU A 54 5.67 3.24 -8.27
N ASP A 55 6.20 2.64 -9.31
CA ASP A 55 6.51 3.27 -10.58
C ASP A 55 5.51 2.84 -11.63
N MET A 56 4.97 3.81 -12.37
CA MET A 56 4.04 3.57 -13.47
C MET A 56 4.52 4.33 -14.69
N GLU A 57 4.64 3.64 -15.82
CA GLU A 57 5.01 4.28 -17.09
C GLU A 57 3.84 5.13 -17.59
N ASP A 58 4.12 6.38 -17.98
CA ASP A 58 3.14 7.28 -18.60
C ASP A 58 2.69 6.74 -19.97
N SER A 59 1.44 6.98 -20.33
CA SER A 59 1.00 6.73 -21.71
C SER A 59 1.57 7.78 -22.66
N LYS A 60 1.96 7.34 -23.85
CA LYS A 60 2.44 8.23 -24.92
C LYS A 60 1.30 8.84 -25.72
N PHE A 61 0.07 8.38 -25.53
CA PHE A 61 -1.07 8.73 -26.37
C PHE A 61 -2.30 9.19 -25.60
N THR A 62 -2.39 8.88 -24.31
CA THR A 62 -3.51 9.27 -23.45
C THR A 62 -3.01 10.01 -22.22
N ASP A 63 -3.72 11.05 -21.82
CA ASP A 63 -3.49 11.72 -20.54
C ASP A 63 -4.26 10.94 -19.45
N ASP A 64 -3.63 9.91 -18.89
CA ASP A 64 -4.20 9.05 -17.86
C ASP A 64 -3.71 9.48 -16.48
N PHE A 65 -4.50 10.31 -15.80
CA PHE A 65 -4.18 10.82 -14.46
C PHE A 65 -4.11 9.75 -13.37
N GLU A 66 -4.59 8.53 -13.63
CA GLU A 66 -4.48 7.42 -12.67
C GLU A 66 -3.10 6.72 -12.75
N ARG A 67 -2.36 6.89 -13.86
CA ARG A 67 -1.00 6.37 -14.03
C ARG A 67 0.01 7.34 -13.44
N GLN A 68 0.23 7.20 -12.14
CA GLN A 68 1.10 8.10 -11.40
C GLN A 68 2.01 7.33 -10.46
N SER A 69 3.32 7.53 -10.62
CA SER A 69 4.31 7.04 -9.66
C SER A 69 4.11 7.69 -8.30
N ARG A 70 4.22 6.89 -7.24
CA ARG A 70 3.94 7.32 -5.87
C ARG A 70 4.81 6.59 -4.85
N SER A 71 5.09 7.27 -3.76
CA SER A 71 5.71 6.65 -2.59
C SER A 71 4.88 6.91 -1.34
N ARG A 72 4.98 6.04 -0.35
CA ARG A 72 4.29 6.20 0.93
C ARG A 72 5.19 5.77 2.06
N ILE A 73 5.14 6.52 3.16
CA ILE A 73 5.63 6.06 4.46
C ILE A 73 4.43 5.89 5.38
N SER A 74 4.39 4.77 6.09
CA SER A 74 3.37 4.50 7.09
C SER A 74 3.97 4.06 8.41
N ALA A 75 3.35 4.51 9.49
CA ALA A 75 3.65 4.10 10.84
C ALA A 75 2.38 3.58 11.51
N ASN A 76 2.49 2.52 12.30
CA ASN A 76 1.37 1.98 13.03
C ASN A 76 1.75 1.49 14.42
N LEU A 77 0.76 1.51 15.30
CA LEU A 77 0.83 0.92 16.62
C LEU A 77 -0.37 -0.03 16.79
N THR A 78 -0.06 -1.28 17.11
CA THR A 78 -1.06 -2.34 17.30
C THR A 78 -1.02 -2.83 18.73
N TRP A 79 -2.20 -2.96 19.32
CA TRP A 79 -2.41 -3.57 20.62
C TRP A 79 -3.34 -4.78 20.47
N TYR A 80 -2.99 -5.87 21.17
CA TYR A 80 -3.77 -7.10 21.29
C TYR A 80 -4.25 -7.21 22.75
N PRO A 81 -5.44 -6.69 23.09
CA PRO A 81 -5.99 -6.76 24.43
C PRO A 81 -6.27 -8.19 24.89
N THR A 82 -6.71 -9.04 23.97
CA THR A 82 -7.02 -10.45 24.17
C THR A 82 -6.51 -11.28 22.99
N GLU A 83 -6.60 -12.60 23.06
CA GLU A 83 -6.28 -13.49 21.93
C GLU A 83 -7.23 -13.34 20.73
N PHE A 84 -8.40 -12.73 20.95
CA PHE A 84 -9.46 -12.62 19.96
C PHE A 84 -9.65 -11.19 19.46
N SER A 85 -8.90 -10.22 19.97
CA SER A 85 -9.09 -8.80 19.64
C SER A 85 -7.79 -8.10 19.29
N LYS A 86 -7.91 -7.12 18.39
CA LYS A 86 -6.80 -6.29 17.92
C LYS A 86 -7.29 -4.87 17.68
N ILE A 87 -6.56 -3.89 18.22
CA ILE A 87 -6.74 -2.47 17.94
C ILE A 87 -5.48 -1.97 17.23
N ARG A 88 -5.61 -1.24 16.12
CA ARG A 88 -4.48 -0.67 15.39
C ARG A 88 -4.76 0.78 15.03
N LEU A 89 -3.86 1.67 15.41
CA LEU A 89 -3.77 3.02 14.88
C LEU A 89 -2.70 3.05 13.80
N GLN A 90 -2.99 3.63 12.65
CA GLN A 90 -2.06 3.77 11.55
C GLN A 90 -2.12 5.17 10.97
N TYR A 91 -0.95 5.73 10.69
CA TYR A 91 -0.77 6.97 9.95
C TYR A 91 -0.03 6.66 8.65
N ASN A 92 -0.47 7.29 7.56
CA ASN A 92 0.15 7.23 6.25
C ASN A 92 0.44 8.65 5.77
N HIS A 93 1.59 8.80 5.14
CA HIS A 93 1.97 9.99 4.40
C HIS A 93 2.37 9.56 2.99
N ASP A 94 1.61 10.03 2.01
CA ASP A 94 1.75 9.71 0.59
C ASP A 94 2.42 10.86 -0.14
N PHE A 95 3.53 10.57 -0.81
CA PHE A 95 4.19 11.49 -1.74
C PHE A 95 3.78 11.10 -3.16
N LEU A 96 3.06 12.00 -3.81
CA LEU A 96 2.56 11.82 -5.17
C LEU A 96 3.37 12.70 -6.13
N ALA A 97 3.70 12.20 -7.32
CA ALA A 97 4.39 13.00 -8.34
C ALA A 97 3.58 14.25 -8.74
N GLU A 98 4.25 15.34 -9.11
CA GLU A 98 3.55 16.55 -9.60
C GLU A 98 2.80 16.25 -10.90
N ASN A 99 1.65 16.90 -11.12
CA ASN A 99 0.94 16.85 -12.39
C ASN A 99 0.34 18.21 -12.76
N PHE A 100 -0.23 18.32 -13.96
CA PHE A 100 -0.76 19.58 -14.50
C PHE A 100 -1.82 20.24 -13.62
N PHE A 101 -2.54 19.48 -12.79
CA PHE A 101 -3.60 20.00 -11.92
C PHE A 101 -3.13 20.32 -10.50
N LEU A 102 -2.05 19.69 -10.02
CA LEU A 102 -1.53 19.85 -8.66
C LEU A 102 0.00 19.75 -8.65
N SER A 103 0.66 20.87 -8.31
CA SER A 103 2.12 21.04 -8.35
C SER A 103 2.86 20.54 -7.11
N ASP A 104 2.16 20.07 -6.08
CA ASP A 104 2.75 19.47 -4.88
C ASP A 104 1.68 18.62 -4.18
N ARG A 105 1.95 17.35 -3.84
CA ARG A 105 0.95 16.46 -3.22
C ARG A 105 1.57 15.52 -2.18
N ASP A 106 1.64 16.03 -0.97
CA ASP A 106 1.62 15.22 0.24
C ASP A 106 0.17 14.97 0.68
N VAL A 107 -0.16 13.71 0.98
CA VAL A 107 -1.47 13.34 1.53
C VAL A 107 -1.31 12.58 2.84
N ASP A 108 -1.89 13.14 3.90
CA ASP A 108 -1.95 12.51 5.21
C ASP A 108 -3.24 11.70 5.38
N SER A 109 -3.13 10.53 6.01
CA SER A 109 -4.30 9.72 6.37
C SER A 109 -4.09 9.01 7.70
N VAL A 110 -5.15 8.97 8.52
CA VAL A 110 -5.15 8.30 9.82
C VAL A 110 -6.28 7.27 9.85
N PHE A 111 -5.95 6.05 10.28
CA PHE A 111 -6.87 4.93 10.38
C PHE A 111 -6.87 4.35 11.78
N LEU A 112 -8.06 4.13 12.33
CA LEU A 112 -8.27 3.33 13.53
C LEU A 112 -9.01 2.05 13.14
N GLN A 113 -8.40 0.90 13.39
CA GLN A 113 -8.96 -0.42 13.13
C GLN A 113 -9.23 -1.14 14.45
N PHE A 114 -10.45 -1.67 14.60
CA PHE A 114 -10.79 -2.65 15.61
C PHE A 114 -11.18 -3.96 14.93
N GLU A 115 -10.56 -5.06 15.34
CA GLU A 115 -10.79 -6.40 14.80
C GLU A 115 -11.11 -7.35 15.95
N PHE A 116 -12.13 -8.18 15.76
CA PHE A 116 -12.58 -9.20 16.70
C PHE A 116 -12.83 -10.52 15.95
N ILE A 117 -12.28 -11.62 16.46
CA ILE A 117 -12.39 -12.94 15.84
C ILE A 117 -13.49 -13.74 16.55
N LEU A 118 -14.45 -14.25 15.78
CA LEU A 118 -15.56 -15.08 16.25
C LEU A 118 -15.43 -16.50 15.68
N GLY A 119 -15.45 -17.52 16.54
CA GLY A 119 -15.40 -18.93 16.12
C GLY A 119 -14.83 -19.87 17.19
N ALA A 120 -14.88 -21.18 16.92
CA ALA A 120 -14.26 -22.19 17.79
C ALA A 120 -12.74 -22.01 17.79
N HIS A 121 -12.18 -21.61 18.93
CA HIS A 121 -10.74 -21.61 19.12
C HIS A 121 -10.25 -23.06 19.23
N GLY A 122 -9.25 -23.44 18.44
CA GLY A 122 -8.62 -24.75 18.60
C GLY A 122 -8.07 -24.87 20.02
N ALA A 123 -8.26 -26.03 20.67
CA ALA A 123 -7.71 -26.28 21.99
C ALA A 123 -6.19 -26.07 21.97
N HIS A 124 -5.70 -25.03 22.62
CA HIS A 124 -4.27 -24.85 22.82
C HIS A 124 -3.76 -26.04 23.66
N LYS A 125 -2.76 -26.76 23.14
CA LYS A 125 -1.89 -27.55 24.01
C LYS A 125 -0.99 -26.55 24.72
N PHE A 126 -1.14 -26.48 26.04
CA PHE A 126 -0.27 -25.74 26.95
C PHE A 126 1.20 -26.14 26.76
#